data_AF-B2BGQ6-F1
#
_entry.id   AF-B2BGQ6-F1
#
_cell.length_a   1.000
_cell.length_b   1.000
_cell.length_c   1.000
_cell.angle_alpha   90.00
_cell.angle_beta   90.00
_cell.angle_gamma   90.00
#
_symmetry.space_group_name_H-M   'P 1'
#
loop_
_entity.id
_entity.type
_entity.pdbx_description
1 polymer ?
#
loop_
_entity_poly.entity_id
_entity_poly.type
_entity_poly.pdbx_seq_one_letter_code
_entity_poly.pdbx_strand_id
1 'polypeptide(L)'
;CFGPAYEFALIVDSDLRKRKIRDKFDITLVSSEPYIGHLGLGGVGDSKGMLESELRSKHIKWVVNAKTTKVEEGKLFVEELDAKGEIYDNHEIEFDIAMMLPAFFGVDAVAAVEGLCNPRGFVVVDDSHRNPTYQNIYSVGVCIAIPPVETTPVPTGAPKTGYMIESMV
;
A
#
# COMPACT_ATOMS: atom_id res chain seq x y z
N CYS A 1 -0.75 -3.16 0.89
CA CYS A 1 0.16 -4.16 0.27
C CYS A 1 1.26 -3.38 -0.41
N PHE A 2 2.43 -3.18 0.21
CA PHE A 2 3.42 -2.22 -0.27
C PHE A 2 4.59 -2.87 -1.02
N GLY A 3 4.95 -4.11 -0.66
CA GLY A 3 6.05 -4.86 -1.27
C GLY A 3 6.04 -4.87 -2.81
N PRO A 4 4.90 -5.17 -3.47
CA PRO A 4 4.83 -5.18 -4.93
C PRO A 4 5.12 -3.83 -5.60
N ALA A 5 4.93 -2.69 -4.92
CA ALA A 5 5.26 -1.38 -5.47
C ALA A 5 6.78 -1.18 -5.54
N TYR A 6 7.50 -1.55 -4.46
CA TYR A 6 8.96 -1.56 -4.46
C TYR A 6 9.51 -2.54 -5.50
N GLU A 7 8.98 -3.75 -5.53
CA GLU A 7 9.38 -4.79 -6.49
C GLU A 7 9.24 -4.30 -7.93
N PHE A 8 8.07 -3.74 -8.30
CA PHE A 8 7.83 -3.25 -9.65
C PHE A 8 8.80 -2.12 -10.02
N ALA A 9 9.00 -1.12 -9.15
CA ALA A 9 9.93 -0.03 -9.40
C ALA A 9 11.38 -0.53 -9.63
N LEU A 10 11.81 -1.52 -8.85
CA LEU A 10 13.15 -2.11 -8.96
C LEU A 10 13.30 -3.00 -10.22
N ILE A 11 12.24 -3.72 -10.60
CA ILE A 11 12.23 -4.53 -11.83
C ILE A 11 12.27 -3.62 -13.06
N VAL A 12 11.52 -2.52 -13.07
CA VAL A 12 11.54 -1.53 -14.16
C VAL A 12 12.93 -0.90 -14.29
N ASP A 13 13.55 -0.45 -13.19
CA ASP A 13 14.93 0.05 -13.22
C ASP A 13 15.91 -0.99 -13.79
N SER A 14 15.80 -2.24 -13.33
CA SER A 14 16.63 -3.35 -13.80
C SER A 14 16.47 -3.62 -15.30
N ASP A 15 15.24 -3.64 -15.81
CA ASP A 15 14.96 -3.86 -17.23
C ASP A 15 15.49 -2.71 -18.10
N LEU A 16 15.26 -1.46 -17.70
CA LEU A 16 15.78 -0.28 -18.41
C LEU A 16 17.32 -0.26 -18.44
N ARG A 17 17.98 -0.70 -17.36
CA ARG A 17 19.44 -0.84 -17.31
C ARG A 17 19.94 -1.95 -18.22
N LYS A 18 19.28 -3.12 -18.23
CA LYS A 18 19.61 -4.22 -19.16
C LYS A 18 19.52 -3.78 -20.61
N ARG A 19 18.53 -2.94 -20.93
CA ARG A 19 18.34 -2.32 -22.25
C ARG A 19 19.28 -1.15 -22.54
N LYS A 20 20.07 -0.70 -21.55
CA LYS A 20 20.98 0.45 -21.64
C LYS A 20 20.28 1.76 -22.00
N ILE A 21 19.09 1.99 -21.46
CA ILE A 21 18.28 3.19 -21.68
C ILE A 21 17.78 3.85 -20.38
N ARG A 22 18.27 3.41 -19.21
CA ARG A 22 17.82 3.90 -17.90
C ARG A 22 18.02 5.41 -17.71
N ASP A 23 19.04 5.98 -18.32
CA ASP A 23 19.37 7.40 -18.31
C ASP A 23 18.33 8.28 -19.02
N LYS A 24 17.45 7.68 -19.83
CA LYS A 24 16.41 8.40 -20.59
C LYS A 24 15.10 8.60 -19.81
N PHE A 25 14.99 8.05 -18.61
CA PHE A 25 13.74 8.02 -17.86
C PHE A 25 13.95 8.44 -16.41
N ASP A 26 13.02 9.23 -15.86
CA ASP A 26 12.88 9.44 -14.43
C ASP A 26 11.98 8.34 -13.83
N ILE A 27 12.23 7.97 -12.56
CA ILE A 27 11.37 7.06 -11.80
C ILE A 27 11.11 7.70 -10.45
N THR A 28 9.83 7.84 -10.10
CA THR A 28 9.37 8.36 -8.81
C THR A 28 8.43 7.36 -8.15
N LEU A 29 8.74 6.96 -6.92
CA LEU A 29 7.86 6.13 -6.08
C LEU A 29 7.00 7.04 -5.19
N VAL A 30 5.69 6.99 -5.38
CA VAL A 30 4.73 7.70 -4.51
C VAL A 30 4.09 6.68 -3.56
N SER A 31 4.17 6.92 -2.25
CA SER A 31 3.65 5.99 -1.25
C SER A 31 2.91 6.71 -0.12
N SER A 32 1.80 6.11 0.33
CA SER A 32 1.10 6.54 1.53
C SER A 32 1.82 6.15 2.83
N GLU A 33 2.90 5.39 2.74
CA GLU A 33 3.74 5.06 3.91
C GLU A 33 4.31 6.33 4.55
N PRO A 34 4.46 6.38 5.89
CA PRO A 34 5.07 7.52 6.57
C PRO A 34 6.57 7.66 6.30
N TYR A 35 7.22 6.58 5.88
CA TYR A 35 8.61 6.53 5.43
C TYR A 35 8.81 5.28 4.56
N ILE A 36 9.87 5.26 3.76
CA ILE A 36 10.20 4.13 2.90
C ILE A 36 10.46 2.87 3.72
N GLY A 37 9.81 1.77 3.38
CA GLY A 37 9.97 0.49 4.08
C GLY A 37 9.20 0.36 5.39
N HIS A 38 8.19 1.20 5.63
CA HIS A 38 7.19 0.99 6.67
C HIS A 38 6.37 -0.29 6.44
N LEU A 39 6.09 -0.61 5.16
CA LEU A 39 5.42 -1.82 4.66
C LEU A 39 4.01 -2.09 5.22
N GLY A 40 3.41 -1.11 5.92
CA GLY A 40 2.16 -1.29 6.65
C GLY A 40 2.31 -2.09 7.94
N LEU A 41 3.55 -2.24 8.43
CA LEU A 41 3.93 -3.09 9.56
C LEU A 41 4.73 -2.32 10.64
N GLY A 42 4.90 -1.00 10.51
CA GLY A 42 5.81 -0.25 11.39
C GLY A 42 7.29 -0.47 11.07
N GLY A 43 7.60 -1.04 9.89
CA GLY A 43 8.94 -1.50 9.52
C GLY A 43 9.24 -2.93 9.97
N VAL A 44 10.19 -3.59 9.28
CA VAL A 44 10.63 -4.97 9.60
C VAL A 44 12.15 -5.00 9.57
N GLY A 45 12.78 -5.13 10.74
CA GLY A 45 14.23 -5.01 10.86
C GLY A 45 14.71 -3.64 10.35
N ASP A 46 15.72 -3.61 9.48
CA ASP A 46 16.22 -2.40 8.82
C ASP A 46 15.60 -2.21 7.42
N SER A 47 14.30 -2.51 7.25
CA SER A 47 13.62 -2.31 5.97
C SER A 47 13.72 -0.87 5.48
N LYS A 48 13.74 0.10 6.40
CA LYS A 48 13.92 1.53 6.10
C LYS A 48 15.28 1.82 5.48
N GLY A 49 16.37 1.53 6.19
CA GLY A 49 17.72 1.83 5.72
C GLY A 49 18.05 1.09 4.43
N MET A 50 17.66 -0.19 4.36
CA MET A 50 17.87 -1.03 3.18
C MET A 50 17.16 -0.48 1.94
N LEU A 51 15.84 -0.22 2.01
CA LEU A 51 15.09 0.23 0.85
C LEU A 51 15.42 1.66 0.44
N GLU A 52 15.66 2.57 1.40
CA GLU A 52 16.12 3.92 1.08
C GLU A 52 17.49 3.90 0.39
N SER A 53 18.41 3.03 0.82
CA SER A 53 19.71 2.85 0.16
C SER A 53 19.57 2.33 -1.27
N GLU A 54 18.74 1.29 -1.47
CA GLU A 54 18.49 0.72 -2.79
C GLU A 54 17.88 1.73 -3.76
N LEU A 55 16.82 2.44 -3.36
CA LEU A 55 16.18 3.46 -4.21
C LEU A 55 17.17 4.58 -4.59
N ARG A 56 17.97 5.06 -3.63
CA ARG A 56 18.97 6.11 -3.85
C ARG A 56 20.08 5.66 -4.79
N SER A 57 20.59 4.44 -4.63
CA SER A 57 21.62 3.88 -5.51
C SER A 57 21.16 3.74 -6.96
N LYS A 58 19.84 3.64 -7.17
CA LYS A 58 19.19 3.51 -8.48
C LYS A 58 18.62 4.82 -9.02
N HIS A 59 18.83 5.94 -8.33
CA HIS A 59 18.27 7.25 -8.67
C HIS A 59 16.75 7.22 -8.84
N ILE A 60 16.05 6.47 -7.98
CA ILE A 60 14.60 6.49 -7.88
C ILE A 60 14.25 7.54 -6.82
N LYS A 61 13.50 8.58 -7.21
CA LYS A 61 12.98 9.61 -6.31
C LYS A 61 11.76 9.06 -5.56
N TRP A 62 11.37 9.65 -4.43
CA TRP A 62 10.14 9.23 -3.76
C TRP A 62 9.42 10.37 -3.05
N VAL A 63 8.12 10.19 -2.87
CA VAL A 63 7.25 11.02 -2.02
C VAL A 63 6.52 10.07 -1.06
N VAL A 64 6.63 10.34 0.24
CA VAL A 64 6.00 9.59 1.34
C VAL A 64 4.94 10.45 2.01
N ASN A 65 4.14 9.89 2.94
CA ASN A 65 2.92 10.55 3.44
C ASN A 65 2.04 11.09 2.30
N ALA A 66 2.06 10.39 1.16
CA ALA A 66 1.47 10.88 -0.07
C ALA A 66 0.06 10.30 -0.26
N LYS A 67 -0.90 11.18 -0.51
CA LYS A 67 -2.26 10.85 -0.89
C LYS A 67 -2.52 11.33 -2.31
N THR A 68 -2.71 10.40 -3.24
CA THR A 68 -3.15 10.72 -4.59
C THR A 68 -4.59 11.24 -4.55
N THR A 69 -4.81 12.45 -5.06
CA THR A 69 -6.13 13.09 -5.11
C THR A 69 -6.77 13.00 -6.49
N LYS A 70 -5.96 13.04 -7.54
CA LYS A 70 -6.43 13.00 -8.93
C LYS A 70 -5.38 12.38 -9.84
N VAL A 71 -5.85 11.67 -10.86
CA VAL A 71 -5.04 11.21 -12.00
C VAL A 71 -5.66 11.78 -13.26
N GLU A 72 -4.84 12.42 -14.07
CA GLU A 72 -5.17 12.88 -15.42
C GLU A 72 -4.22 12.21 -16.43
N GLU A 73 -4.47 12.42 -17.72
CA GLU A 73 -3.58 11.96 -18.77
C GLU A 73 -2.18 12.59 -18.57
N GLY A 74 -1.20 11.74 -18.30
CA GLY A 74 0.20 12.11 -18.11
C GLY A 74 0.52 12.85 -16.81
N LYS A 75 -0.43 12.98 -15.87
CA LYS A 75 -0.23 13.80 -14.66
C LYS A 75 -0.90 13.24 -13.41
N LEU A 76 -0.14 13.17 -12.32
CA LEU A 76 -0.56 12.69 -11.01
C LEU A 76 -0.57 13.86 -10.00
N PHE A 77 -1.69 14.06 -9.32
CA PHE A 77 -1.84 15.06 -8.26
C PHE A 77 -1.78 14.41 -6.89
N VAL A 78 -0.92 14.91 -6.02
CA VAL A 78 -0.61 14.30 -4.72
C VAL A 78 -0.60 15.36 -3.62
N GLU A 79 -1.34 15.12 -2.55
CA GLU A 79 -1.19 15.83 -1.28
C GLU A 79 -0.15 15.08 -0.42
N GLU A 80 0.96 15.73 -0.07
CA GLU A 80 1.88 15.23 0.95
C GLU A 80 1.41 15.75 2.31
N LEU A 81 1.29 14.84 3.29
CA LEU A 81 0.88 15.20 4.64
C LEU A 81 2.09 15.27 5.59
N ASP A 82 2.00 16.15 6.58
CA ASP A 82 2.94 16.17 7.69
C ASP A 82 2.63 15.06 8.72
N ALA A 83 3.43 14.99 9.79
CA ALA A 83 3.23 13.99 10.85
C ALA A 83 1.90 14.15 11.63
N LYS A 84 1.23 15.30 11.54
CA LYS A 84 -0.08 15.54 12.16
C LYS A 84 -1.24 15.23 11.21
N GLY A 85 -0.95 14.88 9.95
CA GLY A 85 -1.96 14.66 8.91
C GLY A 85 -2.46 15.96 8.27
N GLU A 86 -1.78 17.08 8.47
CA GLU A 86 -2.07 18.34 7.79
C GLU A 86 -1.36 18.36 6.44
N ILE A 87 -1.91 19.05 5.43
CA ILE A 87 -1.26 19.17 4.12
C ILE A 87 0.06 19.93 4.30
N TYR A 88 1.16 19.24 4.00
CA TYR A 88 2.52 19.79 4.00
C TYR A 88 2.86 20.43 2.65
N ASP A 89 2.59 19.71 1.56
CA ASP A 89 2.87 20.15 0.20
C ASP A 89 1.89 19.53 -0.81
N ASN A 90 1.81 20.13 -2.00
CA ASN A 90 1.07 19.60 -3.14
C ASN A 90 2.01 19.35 -4.31
N HIS A 91 2.00 18.12 -4.82
CA HIS A 91 2.85 17.73 -5.94
C HIS A 91 2.04 17.48 -7.20
N GLU A 92 2.59 17.94 -8.31
CA GLU A 92 2.16 17.60 -9.66
C GLU A 92 3.28 16.80 -10.33
N ILE A 93 3.05 15.50 -10.52
CA ILE A 93 4.06 14.57 -11.04
C ILE A 93 3.67 14.16 -12.45
N GLU A 94 4.49 14.52 -13.43
CA GLU A 94 4.32 14.08 -14.82
C GLU A 94 4.75 12.62 -15.00
N PHE A 95 4.04 11.88 -15.84
CA PHE A 95 4.38 10.49 -16.14
C PHE A 95 4.01 10.11 -17.59
N ASP A 96 4.82 9.26 -18.22
CA ASP A 96 4.42 8.53 -19.43
C ASP A 96 3.73 7.20 -19.08
N ILE A 97 4.14 6.59 -17.96
CA ILE A 97 3.62 5.33 -17.43
C ILE A 97 3.46 5.47 -15.92
N ALA A 98 2.29 5.11 -15.40
CA ALA A 98 2.01 5.04 -13.98
C ALA A 98 1.50 3.64 -13.59
N MET A 99 1.98 3.15 -12.45
CA MET A 99 1.46 1.95 -11.78
C MET A 99 1.25 2.30 -10.32
N MET A 100 0.02 2.15 -9.84
CA MET A 100 -0.37 2.45 -8.47
C MET A 100 -1.10 1.25 -7.87
N LEU A 101 -0.80 0.93 -6.62
CA LEU A 101 -1.54 -0.08 -5.88
C LEU A 101 -2.79 0.56 -5.26
N PRO A 102 -4.00 0.10 -5.60
CA PRO A 102 -5.22 0.65 -5.03
C PRO A 102 -5.39 0.22 -3.57
N ALA A 103 -6.15 1.01 -2.82
CA ALA A 103 -6.62 0.58 -1.51
C ALA A 103 -7.60 -0.60 -1.66
N PHE A 104 -7.54 -1.57 -0.75
CA PHE A 104 -8.48 -2.68 -0.73
C PHE A 104 -9.76 -2.33 0.03
N PHE A 105 -10.85 -2.91 -0.46
CA PHE A 105 -12.18 -2.89 0.14
C PHE A 105 -12.80 -4.27 0.00
N GLY A 106 -13.78 -4.57 0.85
CA GLY A 106 -14.62 -5.75 0.65
C GLY A 106 -15.42 -5.66 -0.64
N VAL A 107 -15.68 -6.81 -1.25
CA VAL A 107 -16.53 -6.88 -2.44
C VAL A 107 -17.98 -6.57 -2.09
N ASP A 108 -18.70 -5.88 -2.98
CA ASP A 108 -20.04 -5.34 -2.71
C ASP A 108 -21.03 -6.39 -2.18
N ALA A 109 -21.02 -7.60 -2.76
CA ALA A 109 -21.91 -8.69 -2.35
C ALA A 109 -21.72 -9.11 -0.88
N VAL A 110 -20.49 -9.02 -0.37
CA VAL A 110 -20.16 -9.35 1.03
C VAL A 110 -20.38 -8.14 1.94
N ALA A 111 -19.96 -6.94 1.48
CA ALA A 111 -20.10 -5.70 2.24
C ALA A 111 -21.56 -5.29 2.48
N ALA A 112 -22.49 -5.69 1.59
CA ALA A 112 -23.91 -5.42 1.71
C ALA A 112 -24.63 -6.26 2.78
N VAL A 113 -23.99 -7.29 3.34
CA VAL A 113 -24.59 -8.12 4.38
C VAL A 113 -24.54 -7.38 5.72
N GLU A 114 -25.72 -6.99 6.22
CA GLU A 114 -25.86 -6.24 7.46
C GLU A 114 -25.21 -6.98 8.65
N GLY A 115 -24.34 -6.29 9.38
CA GLY A 115 -23.64 -6.83 10.54
C GLY A 115 -22.48 -7.79 10.24
N LEU A 116 -22.20 -8.11 8.97
CA LEU A 116 -21.11 -9.02 8.61
C LEU A 116 -19.74 -8.34 8.59
N CYS A 117 -19.69 -7.09 8.14
CA CYS A 117 -18.44 -6.39 7.81
C CYS A 117 -18.22 -5.10 8.62
N ASN A 118 -16.97 -4.67 8.66
CA ASN A 118 -16.62 -3.31 9.08
C ASN A 118 -16.99 -2.27 8.00
N PRO A 119 -16.87 -0.95 8.26
CA PRO A 119 -17.22 0.09 7.28
C PRO A 119 -16.45 0.06 5.95
N ARG A 120 -15.35 -0.70 5.86
CA ARG A 120 -14.57 -0.90 4.62
C ARG A 120 -14.96 -2.19 3.88
N GLY A 121 -15.98 -2.90 4.34
CA GLY A 121 -16.49 -4.13 3.73
C GLY A 121 -15.71 -5.40 4.11
N PHE A 122 -14.73 -5.32 5.01
CA PHE A 122 -14.01 -6.52 5.46
C PHE A 122 -14.79 -7.27 6.53
N VAL A 123 -14.86 -8.60 6.40
CA VAL A 123 -15.63 -9.47 7.30
C VAL A 123 -15.02 -9.42 8.70
N VAL A 124 -15.86 -9.16 9.71
CA VAL A 124 -15.47 -9.23 11.12
C VAL A 124 -15.41 -10.69 11.54
N VAL A 125 -14.32 -11.11 12.17
CA VAL A 125 -14.10 -12.49 12.62
C VAL A 125 -13.57 -12.52 14.06
N ASP A 126 -13.84 -13.62 14.76
CA ASP A 126 -13.21 -13.99 16.02
C ASP A 126 -11.86 -14.71 15.79
N ASP A 127 -11.19 -15.13 16.88
CA ASP A 127 -9.91 -15.85 16.83
C ASP A 127 -9.99 -17.22 16.14
N SER A 128 -11.19 -17.73 15.90
CA SER A 128 -11.46 -18.96 15.13
C SER A 128 -11.89 -18.66 13.70
N HIS A 129 -11.64 -17.44 13.22
CA HIS A 129 -11.98 -16.97 11.86
C HIS A 129 -13.47 -17.07 11.51
N ARG A 130 -14.33 -17.03 12.52
CA ARG A 130 -15.79 -17.11 12.41
C ARG A 130 -16.42 -15.75 12.68
N ASN A 131 -17.51 -15.41 11.99
CA ASN A 131 -18.23 -14.19 12.27
C ASN A 131 -18.96 -14.24 13.64
N PRO A 132 -18.82 -13.23 14.51
CA PRO A 132 -19.45 -13.22 15.83
C PRO A 132 -20.99 -13.19 15.82
N THR A 133 -21.61 -12.70 14.74
CA THR A 133 -23.07 -12.63 14.60
C THR A 133 -23.60 -13.85 13.85
N TYR A 134 -23.01 -14.15 12.69
CA TYR A 134 -23.36 -15.27 11.83
C TYR A 134 -22.42 -16.45 12.07
N GLN A 135 -22.76 -17.28 13.06
CA GLN A 135 -21.91 -18.36 13.56
C GLN A 135 -21.66 -19.51 12.55
N ASN A 136 -22.33 -19.51 11.41
CA ASN A 136 -22.11 -20.43 10.29
C ASN A 136 -21.29 -19.80 9.14
N ILE A 137 -20.83 -18.55 9.29
CA ILE A 137 -19.99 -17.86 8.31
C ILE A 137 -18.58 -17.76 8.85
N TYR A 138 -17.64 -18.26 8.06
CA TYR A 138 -16.21 -18.15 8.29
C TYR A 138 -15.58 -17.34 7.17
N SER A 139 -14.46 -16.68 7.47
CA SER A 139 -13.75 -15.86 6.48
C SER A 139 -12.26 -15.93 6.71
N VAL A 140 -11.52 -16.09 5.62
CA VAL A 140 -10.07 -16.31 5.60
C VAL A 140 -9.47 -15.50 4.46
N GLY A 141 -8.31 -14.90 4.68
CA GLY A 141 -7.54 -14.23 3.63
C GLY A 141 -7.57 -12.71 3.71
N VAL A 142 -7.45 -12.05 2.56
CA VAL A 142 -7.42 -10.57 2.48
C VAL A 142 -8.77 -9.95 2.89
N CYS A 143 -9.86 -10.69 2.80
CA CYS A 143 -11.23 -10.22 3.05
C CYS A 143 -11.58 -10.07 4.55
N ILE A 144 -10.72 -10.49 5.49
CA ILE A 144 -10.98 -10.31 6.92
C ILE A 144 -10.55 -8.93 7.43
N ALA A 145 -11.29 -8.44 8.42
CA ALA A 145 -10.95 -7.23 9.14
C ALA A 145 -9.80 -7.52 10.10
N ILE A 146 -8.61 -6.97 9.80
CA ILE A 146 -7.48 -6.90 10.74
C ILE A 146 -7.24 -5.42 11.03
N PRO A 147 -7.18 -5.00 12.30
CA PRO A 147 -6.88 -3.62 12.66
C PRO A 147 -5.51 -3.20 12.10
N PRO A 148 -5.32 -1.93 11.72
CA PRO A 148 -3.99 -1.41 11.42
C PRO A 148 -3.02 -1.62 12.58
N VAL A 149 -1.74 -1.83 12.29
CA VAL A 149 -0.70 -1.97 13.32
C VAL A 149 -0.45 -0.67 14.08
N GLU A 150 -0.62 0.46 13.39
CA GLU A 150 -0.55 1.81 13.94
C GLU A 150 -1.39 2.77 13.08
N THR A 151 -1.65 3.96 13.61
CA THR A 151 -2.26 5.06 12.86
C THR A 151 -1.17 5.85 12.16
N THR A 152 -1.27 5.99 10.84
CA THR A 152 -0.33 6.77 10.01
C THR A 152 -0.99 8.03 9.45
N PRO A 153 -0.24 9.10 9.11
CA PRO A 153 -0.81 10.36 8.62
C PRO A 153 -1.71 10.18 7.40
N VAL A 154 -1.24 9.45 6.38
CA VAL A 154 -2.10 8.89 5.34
C VAL A 154 -2.52 7.48 5.78
N PRO A 155 -3.82 7.12 5.76
CA PRO A 155 -4.26 5.81 6.22
C PRO A 155 -3.58 4.65 5.49
N THR A 156 -2.85 3.82 6.24
CA THR A 156 -2.24 2.57 5.76
C THR A 156 -2.84 1.36 6.48
N GLY A 157 -2.70 0.17 5.88
CA GLY A 157 -3.25 -1.07 6.43
C GLY A 157 -2.22 -2.19 6.43
N ALA A 158 -2.34 -3.07 7.43
CA ALA A 158 -1.49 -4.26 7.56
C ALA A 158 -1.73 -5.25 6.40
N PRO A 159 -0.66 -5.77 5.77
CA PRO A 159 -0.78 -6.79 4.74
C PRO A 159 -1.28 -8.13 5.32
N LYS A 160 -1.92 -8.94 4.47
CA LYS A 160 -2.30 -10.33 4.76
C LYS A 160 -1.51 -11.21 3.80
N THR A 161 -0.43 -11.81 4.26
CA THR A 161 0.53 -12.56 3.43
C THR A 161 0.24 -14.05 3.43
N GLY A 162 0.85 -14.80 2.49
CA GLY A 162 0.54 -16.23 2.27
C GLY A 162 0.56 -17.09 3.54
N TYR A 163 1.65 -17.07 4.30
CA TYR A 163 1.76 -17.85 5.54
C TYR A 163 0.68 -17.48 6.57
N MET A 164 0.37 -16.18 6.72
CA MET A 164 -0.70 -15.75 7.63
C MET A 164 -2.04 -16.34 7.18
N ILE A 165 -2.34 -16.31 5.88
CA ILE A 165 -3.59 -16.80 5.32
C ILE A 165 -3.70 -18.32 5.44
N GLU A 166 -2.63 -19.05 5.14
CA GLU A 166 -2.57 -20.52 5.28
C GLU A 166 -2.73 -20.97 6.73
N SER A 167 -2.37 -20.12 7.70
CA SER A 167 -2.54 -20.40 9.13
C SER A 167 -3.92 -20.06 9.68
N MET A 168 -4.83 -19.48 8.87
CA MET A 168 -6.21 -19.17 9.30
C MET A 168 -7.16 -20.37 9.21
N VAL A 169 -6.61 -21.57 8.91
CA VAL A 169 -7.34 -22.82 8.67
C VAL A 169 -7.19 -23.77 9.85
#